data_AF-A0A851A4K9-F1
#
_entry.id   AF-A0A851A4K9-F1
#
_cell.length_a   1.000
_cell.length_b   1.000
_cell.length_c   1.000
_cell.angle_alpha   90.00
_cell.angle_beta   90.00
_cell.angle_gamma   90.00
#
_symmetry.space_group_name_H-M   'P 1'
#
loop_
_entity.id
_entity.type
_entity.pdbx_description
1 polymer ?
#
loop_
_entity_poly.entity_id
_entity_poly.type
_entity_poly.pdbx_seq_one_letter_code
_entity_poly.pdbx_strand_id
1 'polypeptide(L)'
;MEGWEMIQKIGDVSASYRYSPGFILKADQTVTIWAADAGVAAAPPTDLIWENQNSWGTGTDVTVVLKNSQGEDVAQRSTVFKTTVQAGEEENTEE
;
A
#
# COMPACT_ATOMS: atom_id res chain seq x y z
N MET A 1 -16.84 2.96 -7.44
CA MET A 1 -15.91 3.54 -6.46
C MET A 1 -15.54 4.98 -6.81
N GLU A 2 -16.40 5.69 -7.55
CA GLU A 2 -16.21 7.13 -7.74
C GLU A 2 -16.20 7.86 -6.40
N GLY A 3 -15.25 8.78 -6.24
CA GLY A 3 -15.06 9.54 -5.01
C GLY A 3 -14.34 8.78 -3.89
N TRP A 4 -13.98 7.50 -4.09
CA TRP A 4 -13.22 6.75 -3.10
C TRP A 4 -11.74 7.14 -3.15
N GLU A 5 -11.06 7.00 -2.02
CA GLU A 5 -9.65 7.34 -1.86
C GLU A 5 -8.91 6.19 -1.16
N MET A 6 -7.77 5.78 -1.69
CA MET A 6 -6.84 4.87 -1.03
C MET A 6 -5.67 5.70 -0.50
N ILE A 7 -5.41 5.62 0.81
CA ILE A 7 -4.32 6.32 1.46
C ILE A 7 -3.24 5.30 1.83
N GLN A 8 -2.04 5.51 1.33
CA GLN A 8 -0.84 4.82 1.77
C GLN A 8 -0.14 5.65 2.84
N LYS A 9 0.32 5.00 3.91
CA LYS A 9 1.13 5.58 4.99
C LYS A 9 2.38 4.74 5.20
N ILE A 10 3.54 5.41 5.20
CA ILE A 10 4.87 4.82 5.39
C ILE A 10 5.62 5.73 6.37
N GLY A 11 5.78 5.28 7.61
CA GLY A 11 6.22 6.17 8.70
C GLY A 11 5.30 7.39 8.82
N ASP A 12 5.86 8.58 8.76
CA ASP A 12 5.12 9.86 8.83
C ASP A 12 4.67 10.38 7.45
N VAL A 13 5.05 9.69 6.36
CA VAL A 13 4.72 10.11 4.98
C VAL A 13 3.42 9.43 4.55
N SER A 14 2.54 10.20 3.91
CA SER A 14 1.32 9.67 3.30
C SER A 14 1.14 10.12 1.86
N ALA A 15 0.58 9.23 1.05
CA ALA A 15 0.19 9.49 -0.32
C ALA A 15 -1.25 9.02 -0.53
N SER A 16 -2.04 9.74 -1.34
CA SER A 16 -3.41 9.35 -1.66
C SER A 16 -3.62 9.10 -3.16
N TYR A 17 -4.35 8.02 -3.44
CA TYR A 17 -4.83 7.65 -4.76
C TYR A 17 -6.35 7.81 -4.80
N ARG A 18 -6.86 8.59 -5.75
CA ARG A 18 -8.30 8.76 -5.95
C ARG A 18 -8.75 7.99 -7.18
N TYR A 19 -9.79 7.19 -7.01
CA TYR A 19 -10.40 6.48 -8.13
C TYR A 19 -11.07 7.48 -9.08
N SER A 20 -10.91 7.26 -10.38
CA SER A 20 -11.49 8.14 -11.41
C SER A 20 -13.03 8.16 -11.34
N PRO A 21 -13.68 9.27 -11.73
CA PRO A 21 -15.12 9.33 -11.90
C PRO A 21 -15.66 8.18 -12.76
N GLY A 22 -16.79 7.59 -12.38
CA GLY A 22 -17.37 6.45 -13.08
C GLY A 22 -16.64 5.10 -12.93
N PHE A 23 -15.57 4.99 -12.12
CA PHE A 23 -14.92 3.68 -11.89
C PHE A 23 -15.87 2.71 -11.18
N ILE A 24 -16.03 1.50 -11.73
CA ILE A 24 -16.89 0.44 -11.19
C ILE A 24 -16.06 -0.81 -10.92
N LEU A 25 -15.97 -1.20 -9.64
CA LEU A 25 -15.48 -2.53 -9.24
C LEU A 25 -16.70 -3.46 -9.13
N LYS A 26 -16.80 -4.44 -10.03
CA LYS A 26 -17.89 -5.42 -10.00
C LYS A 26 -17.68 -6.41 -8.84
N ALA A 27 -18.76 -7.09 -8.45
CA ALA A 27 -18.68 -8.21 -7.49
C ALA A 27 -17.68 -9.26 -7.98
N ASP A 28 -16.95 -9.87 -7.04
CA ASP A 28 -15.93 -10.89 -7.28
C ASP A 28 -14.83 -10.48 -8.28
N GLN A 29 -14.57 -9.16 -8.41
CA GLN A 29 -13.46 -8.63 -9.18
C GLN A 29 -12.42 -7.98 -8.27
N THR A 30 -11.19 -7.93 -8.76
CA THR A 30 -10.08 -7.25 -8.11
C THR A 30 -9.57 -6.13 -9.01
N VAL A 31 -9.15 -5.04 -8.39
CA VAL A 31 -8.37 -3.98 -9.03
C VAL A 31 -7.02 -3.88 -8.33
N THR A 32 -5.95 -3.75 -9.11
CA THR A 32 -4.59 -3.55 -8.64
C THR A 32 -4.14 -2.14 -9.01
N ILE A 33 -3.60 -1.42 -8.02
CA ILE A 33 -2.97 -0.11 -8.23
C ILE A 33 -1.46 -0.33 -8.18
N TRP A 34 -0.81 -0.15 -9.32
CA TRP A 34 0.63 -0.31 -9.51
C TRP A 34 1.35 1.02 -9.32
N ALA A 35 2.58 0.96 -8.81
CA ALA A 35 3.48 2.11 -8.80
C ALA A 35 3.90 2.50 -10.24
N ALA A 36 4.27 3.76 -10.44
CA ALA A 36 4.66 4.30 -11.74
C ALA A 36 5.87 3.57 -12.37
N ASP A 37 6.80 3.10 -11.52
CA ASP A 37 8.02 2.40 -11.89
C ASP A 37 7.87 0.86 -11.91
N ALA A 38 6.65 0.32 -11.74
CA ALA A 38 6.42 -1.12 -11.71
C ALA A 38 6.66 -1.83 -13.05
N GLY A 39 6.77 -1.08 -14.15
CA GLY A 39 6.95 -1.64 -15.50
C GLY A 39 5.71 -2.36 -16.05
N VAL A 40 4.55 -2.19 -15.41
CA VAL A 40 3.26 -2.76 -15.83
C VAL A 40 2.50 -1.74 -16.68
N ALA A 41 1.91 -2.19 -17.80
CA ALA A 41 1.05 -1.35 -18.61
C ALA A 41 -0.34 -1.21 -17.97
N ALA A 42 -0.92 -0.01 -18.01
CA ALA A 42 -2.28 0.23 -17.54
C ALA A 42 -3.29 -0.62 -18.33
N ALA A 43 -4.18 -1.32 -17.63
CA ALA A 43 -5.31 -2.05 -18.23
C ALA A 43 -6.59 -1.84 -17.39
N PRO A 44 -7.20 -0.64 -17.41
CA PRO A 44 -8.44 -0.40 -16.67
C PRO A 44 -9.57 -1.35 -17.11
N PRO A 45 -10.40 -1.86 -16.17
CA PRO A 45 -10.47 -1.47 -14.76
C PRO A 45 -9.61 -2.32 -13.81
N THR A 46 -8.90 -3.35 -14.29
CA THR A 46 -8.20 -4.32 -13.42
C THR A 46 -6.84 -3.83 -12.98
N ASP A 47 -6.13 -3.09 -13.83
CA ASP A 47 -4.77 -2.63 -13.57
C ASP A 47 -4.69 -1.12 -13.78
N LEU A 48 -4.52 -0.39 -12.68
CA LEU A 48 -4.40 1.06 -12.63
C LEU A 48 -2.97 1.45 -12.28
N ILE A 49 -2.49 2.58 -12.80
CA ILE A 49 -1.16 3.11 -12.48
C ILE A 49 -1.30 4.34 -11.58
N TRP A 50 -0.54 4.37 -10.50
CA TRP A 50 -0.37 5.55 -9.65
C TRP A 50 0.78 6.40 -10.18
N GLU A 51 0.49 7.21 -11.20
CA GLU A 51 1.49 7.90 -12.04
C GLU A 51 2.54 8.73 -11.28
N ASN A 52 2.18 9.27 -10.11
CA ASN A 52 3.05 10.12 -9.30
C ASN A 52 3.59 9.41 -8.04
N GLN A 53 3.55 8.08 -7.98
CA GLN A 53 4.15 7.32 -6.89
C GLN A 53 5.02 6.18 -7.40
N ASN A 54 6.28 6.21 -6.98
CA ASN A 54 7.22 5.11 -7.20
C ASN A 54 7.04 4.04 -6.14
N SER A 55 7.62 2.88 -6.39
CA SER A 55 7.65 1.76 -5.47
C SER A 55 8.31 2.17 -4.14
N TRP A 56 7.75 1.66 -3.04
CA TRP A 56 8.29 1.89 -1.69
C TRP A 56 9.40 0.89 -1.30
N GLY A 57 9.80 0.01 -2.23
CA GLY A 57 10.77 -1.04 -1.98
C GLY A 57 10.29 -2.11 -0.99
N THR A 58 11.26 -2.84 -0.43
CA THR A 58 11.04 -3.90 0.57
C THR A 58 11.57 -3.47 1.92
N GLY A 59 11.08 -4.08 3.00
CA GLY A 59 11.68 -3.88 4.32
C GLY A 59 11.04 -2.76 5.15
N THR A 60 9.87 -2.27 4.74
CA THR A 60 9.19 -1.16 5.39
C THR A 60 7.76 -1.53 5.75
N ASP A 61 7.33 -1.08 6.92
CA ASP A 61 5.94 -1.20 7.35
C ASP A 61 5.08 -0.22 6.55
N VAL A 62 4.11 -0.75 5.83
CA VAL A 62 3.17 0.03 5.03
C VAL A 62 1.77 -0.17 5.57
N THR A 63 1.06 0.92 5.83
CA THR A 63 -0.37 0.91 6.13
C THR A 63 -1.15 1.48 4.97
N VAL A 64 -2.21 0.78 4.56
CA VAL A 64 -3.15 1.22 3.53
C VAL A 64 -4.53 1.37 4.16
N VAL A 65 -5.16 2.52 3.94
CA VAL A 65 -6.53 2.82 4.38
C VAL A 65 -7.38 3.08 3.15
N LEU A 66 -8.57 2.49 3.09
CA LEU A 66 -9.56 2.75 2.05
C LEU A 66 -10.69 3.61 2.62
N LYS A 67 -10.92 4.75 1.97
CA LYS A 67 -12.01 5.68 2.29
C LYS A 67 -13.10 5.62 1.24
N ASN A 68 -14.35 5.62 1.70
CA ASN A 68 -15.50 5.72 0.82
C ASN A 68 -15.70 7.16 0.31
N SER A 69 -16.70 7.38 -0.55
CA SER A 69 -17.02 8.70 -1.13
C SER A 69 -17.48 9.76 -0.12
N GLN A 70 -17.77 9.38 1.13
CA GLN A 70 -18.10 10.29 2.23
C GLN A 70 -16.86 10.66 3.07
N GLY A 71 -15.70 10.05 2.77
CA GLY A 71 -14.45 10.25 3.51
C GLY A 71 -14.29 9.35 4.74
N GLU A 72 -15.18 8.37 4.93
CA GLU A 72 -15.15 7.43 6.05
C GLU A 72 -14.18 6.28 5.78
N ASP A 73 -13.41 5.87 6.80
CA ASP A 73 -12.52 4.71 6.73
C ASP A 73 -13.36 3.42 6.71
N VAL A 74 -13.34 2.69 5.60
CA VAL A 74 -14.12 1.46 5.43
C VAL A 74 -13.28 0.18 5.44
N ALA A 75 -11.97 0.30 5.23
CA ALA A 75 -11.03 -0.80 5.38
C ALA A 75 -9.62 -0.28 5.70
N GLN A 76 -8.85 -1.08 6.42
CA GLN A 76 -7.44 -0.82 6.68
C GLN A 76 -6.65 -2.13 6.65
N ARG A 77 -5.43 -2.07 6.10
CA ARG A 77 -4.46 -3.16 6.17
C ARG A 77 -3.07 -2.63 6.42
N SER A 78 -2.34 -3.26 7.34
CA SER A 78 -0.95 -2.94 7.64
C SER A 78 -0.06 -4.14 7.36
N THR A 79 1.12 -3.87 6.82
CA THR A 79 2.21 -4.84 6.67
C THR A 79 3.24 -4.59 7.77
N VAL A 80 3.81 -5.68 8.30
CA VAL A 80 4.87 -5.61 9.30
C VAL A 80 6.07 -6.37 8.75
N PHE A 81 7.18 -5.67 8.58
CA PHE A 81 8.46 -6.24 8.21
C PHE A 81 9.25 -6.59 9.48
N LYS A 82 9.60 -7.86 9.63
CA LYS A 82 10.47 -8.33 10.72
C LYS A 82 11.79 -8.83 10.14
N THR A 83 12.88 -8.13 10.44
CA THR A 83 14.22 -8.67 10.22
C THR A 83 14.57 -9.62 11.36
N THR A 84 15.03 -10.83 11.05
CA THR A 84 15.66 -11.72 12.04
C THR A 84 17.03 -11.14 12.40
N VAL A 85 17.10 -10.36 13.48
CA VAL A 85 18.39 -10.02 14.09
C VAL A 85 18.85 -11.27 14.83
N GLN A 86 19.95 -11.91 14.39
CA GLN A 86 20.63 -12.91 15.22
C GLN A 86 21.16 -12.18 16.46
N ALA A 87 20.53 -12.44 17.61
CA ALA A 87 21.03 -11.94 18.89
C ALA A 87 22.27 -12.75 19.30
N GLY A 88 23.41 -12.05 19.34
CA GLY A 88 24.70 -12.34 19.99
C GLY A 88 25.05 -13.76 20.43
N GLU A 89 26.06 -14.34 19.78
CA GLU A 89 27.05 -15.18 20.45
C GLU A 89 28.20 -14.27 20.93
N GLU A 90 28.21 -13.89 22.22
CA GLU A 90 29.46 -13.62 22.95
C GLU A 90 29.32 -14.23 24.36
N GLU A 91 30.08 -15.31 24.55
CA GLU A 91 30.29 -16.07 25.79
C GLU A 91 31.35 -15.36 26.67
N ASN A 92 31.18 -15.44 28.00
CA ASN A 92 32.15 -15.15 29.08
C ASN A 92 32.41 -13.65 29.41
N THR A 93 32.32 -13.15 30.65
CA THR A 93 33.18 -13.49 31.80
C THR A 93 32.63 -12.91 33.14
N GLU A 94 33.02 -13.52 34.27
CA GLU A 94 33.01 -13.08 35.70
C GLU A 94 31.67 -13.25 36.48
N GLU A 95 31.59 -13.87 37.66
CA GLU A 95 32.54 -14.35 38.71
C GLU A 95 32.22 -15.79 39.16
#